data_AF-A0A3D2FDC3-F1
#
_entry.id   AF-A0A3D2FDC3-F1
#
_cell.length_a   1.000
_cell.length_b   1.000
_cell.length_c   1.000
_cell.angle_alpha   90.00
_cell.angle_beta   90.00
_cell.angle_gamma   90.00
#
_symmetry.space_group_name_H-M   'P 1'
#
loop_
_entity.id
_entity.type
_entity.pdbx_description
1 polymer ?
#
loop_
_entity_poly.entity_id
_entity_poly.type
_entity_poly.pdbx_seq_one_letter_code
_entity_poly.pdbx_strand_id
1 'polypeptide(L)'
;MLTLPAARYWLPLLVGKTRSFEPLNDAQALHWTTTYPSTAVFPMAASVNAAIALDYSDVKIPALFHYAKGDKVVRSDVTQRIAAQWGGDVTTVRPELGAGDDPSQHVIAGDIISPGQTARSVAAILEWYGEL
;
A
#
# COMPACT_ATOMS: atom_id res chain seq x y z
N MET A 1 -15.44 3.39 -5.26
CA MET A 1 -16.14 2.78 -6.42
C MET A 1 -16.14 1.26 -6.35
N LEU A 2 -14.99 0.61 -6.16
CA LEU A 2 -14.87 -0.86 -6.12
C LEU A 2 -15.76 -1.56 -5.08
N THR A 3 -16.13 -0.83 -4.03
CA THR A 3 -16.86 -1.32 -2.86
C THR A 3 -18.36 -1.02 -2.91
N LEU A 4 -18.85 -0.44 -4.01
CA LEU A 4 -20.28 -0.16 -4.19
C LEU A 4 -21.08 -1.45 -4.46
N PRO A 5 -22.38 -1.50 -4.13
CA PRO A 5 -23.23 -2.65 -4.40
C PRO A 5 -23.17 -3.08 -5.87
N ALA A 6 -23.02 -4.38 -6.10
CA ALA A 6 -22.95 -4.99 -7.42
C ALA A 6 -21.86 -4.40 -8.37
N ALA A 7 -20.87 -3.66 -7.84
CA ALA A 7 -19.85 -2.99 -8.66
C ALA A 7 -19.11 -3.93 -9.61
N ARG A 8 -18.93 -5.20 -9.22
CA ARG A 8 -18.33 -6.25 -10.07
C ARG A 8 -19.04 -6.43 -11.42
N TYR A 9 -20.34 -6.15 -11.49
CA TYR A 9 -21.16 -6.37 -12.69
C TYR A 9 -21.23 -5.14 -13.59
N TRP A 10 -21.34 -3.94 -13.02
CA TRP A 10 -21.54 -2.72 -13.80
C TRP A 10 -20.28 -1.89 -14.01
N LEU A 11 -19.33 -1.91 -13.07
CA LEU A 11 -18.15 -1.04 -13.16
C LEU A 11 -17.24 -1.39 -14.36
N PRO A 12 -16.95 -2.67 -14.70
CA PRO A 12 -16.19 -3.00 -15.90
C PRO A 12 -16.86 -2.58 -17.22
N LEU A 13 -18.17 -2.34 -17.22
CA LEU A 13 -18.87 -1.81 -18.39
C LEU A 13 -18.61 -0.31 -18.58
N LEU A 14 -18.31 0.42 -17.49
CA LEU A 14 -18.01 1.85 -17.51
C LEU A 14 -16.52 2.16 -17.65
N VAL A 15 -15.66 1.46 -16.91
CA VAL A 15 -14.21 1.72 -16.87
C VAL A 15 -13.39 0.79 -17.76
N GLY A 16 -14.06 -0.10 -18.51
CA GLY A 16 -13.46 -1.10 -19.37
C GLY A 16 -13.27 -2.45 -18.68
N LYS A 17 -13.26 -3.52 -19.48
CA LYS A 17 -13.07 -4.91 -19.02
C LYS A 17 -11.66 -5.18 -18.51
N THR A 18 -10.71 -4.33 -18.90
CA THR A 18 -9.30 -4.43 -18.56
C THR A 18 -8.85 -3.12 -17.94
N ARG A 19 -8.03 -3.22 -16.90
CA ARG A 19 -7.30 -2.11 -16.30
C ARG A 19 -5.85 -2.19 -16.78
N SER A 20 -5.34 -1.07 -17.25
CA SER A 20 -3.95 -0.92 -17.67
C SER A 20 -3.34 0.36 -17.10
N PHE A 21 -2.02 0.39 -16.97
CA PHE A 21 -1.27 1.60 -16.66
C PHE A 21 0.06 1.59 -17.42
N GLU A 22 0.56 2.78 -17.74
CA GLU A 22 1.88 2.94 -18.35
C GLU A 22 2.95 2.71 -17.28
N PRO A 23 3.94 1.83 -17.52
CA PRO A 23 5.08 1.69 -16.64
C PRO A 23 5.87 3.00 -16.52
N LEU A 24 6.42 3.27 -15.34
CA LEU A 24 7.30 4.40 -15.04
C LEU A 24 8.70 4.21 -15.65
N ASN A 25 9.12 2.97 -15.89
CA ASN A 25 10.42 2.62 -16.49
C ASN A 25 10.41 1.21 -17.10
N ASP A 26 11.47 0.88 -17.85
CA ASP A 26 11.64 -0.40 -18.53
C ASP A 26 11.66 -1.60 -17.58
N ALA A 27 12.22 -1.43 -16.37
CA ALA A 27 12.26 -2.51 -15.38
C ALA A 27 10.84 -2.83 -14.86
N GLN A 28 10.01 -1.82 -14.62
CA GLN A 28 8.61 -2.03 -14.27
C GLN A 28 7.85 -2.67 -15.43
N ALA A 29 8.11 -2.23 -16.67
CA ALA A 29 7.49 -2.82 -17.87
C ALA A 29 7.83 -4.31 -18.02
N LEU A 30 9.08 -4.68 -17.72
CA LEU A 30 9.58 -6.05 -17.84
C LEU A 30 9.08 -6.96 -16.72
N HIS A 31 9.01 -6.46 -15.48
CA HIS A 31 8.81 -7.30 -14.30
C HIS A 31 7.38 -7.26 -13.73
N TRP A 32 6.55 -6.28 -14.09
CA TRP A 32 5.20 -6.13 -13.52
C TRP A 32 4.11 -6.42 -14.52
N THR A 33 2.99 -6.98 -14.03
CA THR A 33 1.76 -7.06 -14.82
C THR A 33 1.10 -5.69 -14.88
N THR A 34 1.24 -5.01 -16.02
CA THR A 34 0.72 -3.65 -16.23
C THR A 34 -0.70 -3.61 -16.80
N THR A 35 -1.18 -4.76 -17.28
CA THR A 35 -2.52 -4.93 -17.87
C THR A 35 -3.19 -6.19 -17.35
N TYR A 36 -4.39 -6.08 -16.81
CA TYR A 36 -5.14 -7.20 -16.25
C TYR A 36 -6.66 -6.95 -16.22
N PRO A 37 -7.52 -7.98 -16.08
CA PRO A 37 -8.96 -7.79 -16.04
C PRO A 37 -9.38 -6.84 -14.90
N SER A 38 -10.27 -5.87 -15.17
CA SER A 38 -10.78 -4.94 -14.15
C SER A 38 -11.48 -5.66 -13.00
N THR A 39 -11.92 -6.90 -13.22
CA THR A 39 -12.54 -7.73 -12.19
C THR A 39 -11.55 -8.25 -11.14
N ALA A 40 -10.24 -8.22 -11.41
CA ALA A 40 -9.20 -8.71 -10.51
C ALA A 40 -9.04 -7.85 -9.25
N VAL A 41 -9.48 -6.58 -9.25
CA VAL A 41 -9.32 -5.68 -8.09
C VAL A 41 -10.45 -5.76 -7.06
N PHE A 42 -11.57 -6.44 -7.37
CA PHE A 42 -12.68 -6.56 -6.42
C PHE A 42 -12.32 -7.39 -5.17
N PRO A 43 -11.64 -8.55 -5.28
CA PRO A 43 -11.18 -9.28 -4.10
C PRO A 43 -10.26 -8.44 -3.21
N MET A 44 -9.32 -7.70 -3.81
CA MET A 44 -8.44 -6.78 -3.06
C MET A 44 -9.26 -5.72 -2.30
N ALA A 45 -10.19 -5.05 -2.97
CA ALA A 45 -11.02 -4.02 -2.34
C ALA A 45 -11.88 -4.59 -1.20
N ALA A 46 -12.41 -5.81 -1.35
CA ALA A 46 -13.15 -6.50 -0.30
C ALA A 46 -12.27 -6.82 0.92
N SER A 47 -11.05 -7.32 0.69
CA SER A 47 -10.09 -7.61 1.77
C SER A 47 -9.69 -6.34 2.54
N VAL A 48 -9.42 -5.24 1.84
CA VAL A 48 -9.09 -3.95 2.47
C VAL A 48 -10.27 -3.44 3.30
N ASN A 49 -11.50 -3.49 2.77
CA ASN A 49 -12.69 -3.09 3.50
C ASN A 49 -12.90 -3.94 4.77
N ALA A 50 -12.71 -5.25 4.67
CA ALA A 50 -12.83 -6.15 5.81
C ALA A 50 -11.80 -5.80 6.88
N ALA A 51 -10.53 -5.59 6.51
CA ALA A 51 -9.47 -5.21 7.44
C ALA A 51 -9.75 -3.87 8.14
N ILE A 52 -10.21 -2.85 7.39
CA ILE A 52 -10.55 -1.53 7.94
C ILE A 52 -11.66 -1.58 9.01
N ALA A 53 -12.56 -2.55 8.92
CA ALA A 53 -13.70 -2.72 9.81
C ALA A 53 -13.39 -3.51 11.09
N LEU A 54 -12.19 -4.10 11.20
CA LEU A 54 -11.79 -4.85 12.40
C LEU A 54 -11.40 -3.93 13.55
N ASP A 55 -11.54 -4.45 14.76
CA ASP A 55 -10.99 -3.86 15.98
C ASP A 55 -9.61 -4.46 16.28
N TYR A 56 -8.61 -3.59 16.42
CA TYR A 56 -7.22 -3.98 16.68
C TYR A 56 -6.75 -3.67 18.10
N SER A 57 -7.62 -3.19 19.00
CA SER A 57 -7.26 -2.77 20.37
C SER A 57 -6.78 -3.91 21.27
N ASP A 58 -7.12 -5.14 20.93
CA ASP A 58 -6.71 -6.33 21.68
C ASP A 58 -5.50 -7.04 21.08
N VAL A 59 -4.98 -6.58 19.94
CA VAL A 59 -3.75 -7.15 19.36
C VAL A 59 -2.56 -6.78 20.23
N LYS A 60 -1.87 -7.77 20.81
CA LYS A 60 -0.72 -7.54 21.70
C LYS A 60 0.65 -7.67 21.02
N ILE A 61 0.65 -7.99 19.72
CA ILE A 61 1.87 -8.17 18.94
C ILE A 61 2.40 -6.79 18.57
N PRO A 62 3.68 -6.46 18.86
CA PRO A 62 4.29 -5.21 18.40
C PRO A 62 4.22 -5.07 16.89
N ALA A 63 4.02 -3.86 16.38
CA ALA A 63 3.86 -3.60 14.95
C ALA A 63 4.65 -2.39 14.46
N LEU A 64 5.34 -2.57 13.33
CA LEU A 64 5.92 -1.49 12.54
C LEU A 64 4.95 -1.05 11.44
N PHE A 65 4.50 0.20 11.52
CA PHE A 65 3.75 0.86 10.45
C PHE A 65 4.73 1.69 9.62
N HIS A 66 5.11 1.16 8.46
CA HIS A 66 6.04 1.83 7.54
C HIS A 66 5.30 2.27 6.26
N TYR A 67 5.02 3.58 6.14
CA TYR A 67 4.22 4.12 5.03
C TYR A 67 4.50 5.61 4.78
N ALA A 68 4.42 6.08 3.54
CA ALA A 68 4.56 7.51 3.26
C ALA A 68 3.26 8.27 3.60
N LYS A 69 3.38 9.46 4.20
CA LYS A 69 2.20 10.29 4.51
C LYS A 69 1.47 10.78 3.25
N GLY A 70 2.23 11.02 2.17
CA GLY A 70 1.72 11.53 0.89
C GLY A 70 1.31 10.47 -0.13
N ASP A 71 1.11 9.21 0.29
CA ASP A 71 0.65 8.13 -0.57
C ASP A 71 -0.67 8.52 -1.28
N LYS A 72 -0.66 8.43 -2.62
CA LYS A 72 -1.80 8.78 -3.49
C LYS A 72 -2.71 7.59 -3.81
N VAL A 73 -2.31 6.39 -3.42
CA VAL A 73 -3.03 5.12 -3.65
C VAL A 73 -3.70 4.65 -2.36
N VAL A 74 -3.01 4.70 -1.24
CA VAL A 74 -3.53 4.32 0.09
C VAL A 74 -3.80 5.55 0.94
N ARG A 75 -4.95 5.54 1.62
CA ARG A 75 -5.35 6.60 2.56
C ARG A 75 -4.54 6.51 3.86
N SER A 76 -3.47 7.29 3.93
CA SER A 76 -2.52 7.30 5.05
C SER A 76 -3.16 7.70 6.40
N ASP A 77 -4.25 8.46 6.38
CA ASP A 77 -5.06 8.80 7.56
C ASP A 77 -5.79 7.59 8.16
N VAL A 78 -6.22 6.65 7.32
CA VAL A 78 -6.82 5.39 7.77
C VAL A 78 -5.76 4.50 8.41
N THR A 79 -4.56 4.41 7.81
CA THR A 79 -3.42 3.70 8.41
C THR A 79 -3.06 4.28 9.77
N GLN A 80 -3.00 5.61 9.89
CA GLN A 80 -2.73 6.29 11.17
C GLN A 80 -3.78 5.97 12.24
N ARG A 81 -5.07 5.96 11.87
CA ARG A 81 -6.15 5.58 12.78
C ARG A 81 -6.00 4.15 13.28
N ILE A 82 -5.68 3.21 12.40
CA ILE A 82 -5.47 1.80 12.77
C ILE A 82 -4.25 1.65 13.69
N ALA A 83 -3.14 2.32 13.37
CA ALA A 83 -1.94 2.32 14.20
C ALA A 83 -2.23 2.89 15.61
N ALA A 84 -3.02 3.95 15.72
CA ALA A 84 -3.41 4.54 17.01
C ALA A 84 -4.37 3.65 17.83
N GLN A 85 -5.10 2.75 17.18
CA GLN A 85 -6.00 1.78 17.83
C GLN A 85 -5.28 0.50 18.26
N TRP A 86 -4.07 0.25 17.75
CA TRP A 86 -3.35 -1.00 17.96
C TRP A 86 -3.08 -1.27 19.45
N GLY A 87 -3.37 -2.48 19.92
CA GLY A 87 -3.31 -2.83 21.34
C GLY A 87 -1.92 -3.10 21.93
N GLY A 88 -0.92 -3.25 21.06
CA GLY A 88 0.48 -3.52 21.42
C GLY A 88 1.36 -2.35 21.00
N ASP A 89 2.66 -2.48 21.23
CA ASP A 89 3.60 -1.40 20.92
C ASP A 89 3.64 -1.11 19.42
N VAL A 90 3.63 0.18 19.08
CA VAL A 90 3.62 0.66 17.71
C VAL A 90 4.82 1.54 17.46
N THR A 91 5.61 1.15 16.46
CA THR A 91 6.62 2.01 15.84
C THR A 91 6.09 2.47 14.49
N THR A 92 6.18 3.77 14.20
CA THR A 92 5.74 4.32 12.91
C THR A 92 6.89 5.02 12.22
N VAL A 93 7.21 4.56 11.01
CA VAL A 93 8.22 5.17 10.13
C VAL A 93 7.52 5.73 8.91
N ARG A 94 7.78 7.00 8.60
CA ARG A 94 7.18 7.70 7.46
C ARG A 94 8.27 8.24 6.56
N PRO A 95 8.69 7.49 5.52
CA PRO A 95 9.75 7.92 4.63
C PRO A 95 9.29 9.12 3.80
N GLU A 96 10.23 10.03 3.56
CA GLU A 96 10.08 11.09 2.57
C GLU A 96 10.71 10.61 1.26
N LEU A 97 9.88 10.43 0.25
CA LEU A 97 10.32 9.95 -1.06
C LEU A 97 10.90 11.11 -1.86
N GLY A 98 12.07 10.87 -2.45
CA GLY A 98 12.84 11.87 -3.19
C GLY A 98 12.68 11.77 -4.70
N ALA A 99 13.48 12.57 -5.41
CA ALA A 99 13.61 12.44 -6.85
C ALA A 99 14.18 11.06 -7.20
N GLY A 100 13.53 10.35 -8.12
CA GLY A 100 13.90 8.98 -8.51
C GLY A 100 13.19 7.88 -7.71
N ASP A 101 12.39 8.25 -6.70
CA ASP A 101 11.48 7.33 -6.02
C ASP A 101 10.05 7.45 -6.57
N ASP A 102 9.11 6.64 -6.06
CA ASP A 102 7.70 6.62 -6.51
C ASP A 102 7.05 8.02 -6.44
N PRO A 103 6.63 8.61 -7.58
CA PRO A 103 5.90 9.89 -7.59
C PRO A 103 4.52 9.82 -6.90
N SER A 104 3.97 8.63 -6.74
CA SER A 104 2.73 8.36 -5.99
C SER A 104 2.98 8.15 -4.50
N GLN A 105 4.23 8.06 -4.08
CA GLN A 105 4.65 7.74 -2.71
C GLN A 105 4.05 6.44 -2.16
N HIS A 106 3.73 5.48 -3.03
CA HIS A 106 3.02 4.26 -2.64
C HIS A 106 3.99 3.09 -2.45
N VAL A 107 4.91 2.91 -3.39
CA VAL A 107 5.93 1.86 -3.35
C VAL A 107 7.17 2.45 -2.70
N ILE A 108 7.30 2.29 -1.38
CA ILE A 108 8.29 3.01 -0.56
C ILE A 108 9.68 2.36 -0.49
N ALA A 109 9.91 1.26 -1.20
CA ALA A 109 11.19 0.57 -1.26
C ALA A 109 11.28 -0.30 -2.52
N GLY A 110 12.51 -0.68 -2.89
CA GLY A 110 12.79 -1.62 -3.97
C GLY A 110 13.38 -0.95 -5.21
N ASP A 111 14.27 -1.67 -5.88
CA ASP A 111 15.16 -1.12 -6.92
C ASP A 111 14.43 -0.59 -8.16
N ILE A 112 13.21 -1.07 -8.43
CA ILE A 112 12.45 -0.71 -9.63
C ILE A 112 11.82 0.68 -9.51
N ILE A 113 11.24 1.01 -8.35
CA ILE A 113 10.42 2.21 -8.18
C ILE A 113 11.00 3.20 -7.17
N SER A 114 11.58 2.70 -6.06
CA SER A 114 12.12 3.56 -5.00
C SER A 114 13.49 3.07 -4.51
N PRO A 115 14.50 3.00 -5.41
CA PRO A 115 15.84 2.54 -5.07
C PRO A 115 16.49 3.41 -3.99
N GLY A 116 16.17 4.70 -3.92
CA GLY A 116 16.71 5.64 -2.93
C GLY A 116 16.22 5.37 -1.50
N GLN A 117 15.16 4.59 -1.34
CA GLN A 117 14.57 4.25 -0.05
C GLN A 117 14.91 2.85 0.46
N THR A 118 15.44 1.96 -0.39
CA THR A 118 15.67 0.55 -0.01
C THR A 118 16.58 0.44 1.21
N ALA A 119 17.76 1.06 1.18
CA ALA A 119 18.70 0.98 2.31
C ALA A 119 18.14 1.59 3.60
N ARG A 120 17.42 2.71 3.49
CA ARG A 120 16.75 3.34 4.65
C ARG A 120 15.64 2.46 5.22
N SER A 121 14.87 1.82 4.34
CA SER A 121 13.80 0.91 4.75
C SER A 121 14.32 -0.32 5.46
N VAL A 122 15.43 -0.89 4.98
CA VAL A 122 16.12 -2.00 5.65
C VAL A 122 16.63 -1.55 7.02
N ALA A 123 17.29 -0.40 7.11
CA ALA A 123 17.78 0.13 8.38
C ALA A 123 16.65 0.32 9.40
N ALA A 124 15.53 0.94 9.00
CA ALA A 124 14.38 1.16 9.86
C ALA A 124 13.74 -0.15 10.37
N ILE A 125 13.67 -1.18 9.52
CA ILE A 125 13.15 -2.50 9.92
C ILE A 125 14.11 -3.19 10.90
N LEU A 126 15.42 -3.14 10.65
CA LEU A 126 16.43 -3.76 11.52
C LEU A 126 16.54 -3.05 12.87
N GLU A 127 16.46 -1.72 12.88
CA GLU A 127 16.42 -0.91 14.11
C GLU A 127 15.20 -1.29 14.94
N TRP A 128 14.00 -1.28 14.34
CA TRP A 128 12.79 -1.72 15.03
C TRP A 128 12.90 -3.16 15.56
N TYR A 129 13.40 -4.09 14.74
CA TYR A 129 13.58 -5.49 15.16
C TYR A 129 14.57 -5.63 16.32
N GLY A 130 15.59 -4.79 16.38
CA GLY A 130 16.56 -4.79 17.49
C GLY A 130 16.00 -4.24 18.81
N GLU A 131 14.86 -3.54 18.76
CA GLU A 131 14.15 -2.98 19.93
C GLU A 131 13.02 -3.89 20.44
N LEU A 132 12.67 -4.96 19.70
CA LEU A 132 11.69 -5.98 20.11
C LEU A 132 12.24 -6.93 21.18
#